data_AF-A0A250B8P5-F1
#
_entry.id   AF-A0A250B8P5-F1
#
_cell.length_a   1.000
_cell.length_b   1.000
_cell.length_c   1.000
_cell.angle_alpha   90.00
_cell.angle_beta   90.00
_cell.angle_gamma   90.00
#
_symmetry.space_group_name_H-M   'P 1'
#
loop_
_entity.id
_entity.type
_entity.pdbx_description
1 polymer ?
#
loop_
_entity_poly.entity_id
_entity_poly.type
_entity_poly.pdbx_seq_one_letter_code
_entity_poly.pdbx_strand_id
1 'polypeptide(L)'
;MKTSFLTILAFHIRDLREARGITQAEIAEKLGMTSAGWGKVENGKSSLLVENLMKFCKVAGVGANETILLAEKLARELLNKVWAVSYSPLEDDNLIDGKNLVSATSYKVDSVMRKIIEKEMGNIIDTDFHSNIMKYASVYASFINVIPTKFK
;
A
#
# COMPACT_ATOMS: atom_id res chain seq x y z
N MET A 1 -3.69 -8.77 -12.46
CA MET A 1 -3.83 -7.66 -11.48
C MET A 1 -2.89 -6.54 -11.89
N LYS A 2 -3.21 -5.28 -11.61
CA LYS A 2 -2.39 -4.11 -12.00
C LYS A 2 -2.17 -3.18 -10.82
N THR A 3 -0.98 -2.60 -10.74
CA THR A 3 -0.62 -1.53 -9.80
C THR A 3 0.35 -0.56 -10.44
N SER A 4 0.61 0.58 -9.81
CA SER A 4 1.62 1.54 -10.24
C SER A 4 2.87 1.51 -9.34
N PHE A 5 4.02 1.84 -9.92
CA PHE A 5 5.26 2.07 -9.15
C PHE A 5 5.07 3.18 -8.10
N LEU A 6 4.25 4.18 -8.41
CA LEU A 6 3.86 5.25 -7.50
C LEU A 6 3.18 4.68 -6.24
N THR A 7 2.24 3.75 -6.39
CA THR A 7 1.56 3.10 -5.25
C THR A 7 2.53 2.30 -4.40
N ILE A 8 3.43 1.54 -5.05
CA ILE A 8 4.45 0.75 -4.36
C ILE A 8 5.37 1.66 -3.52
N LEU A 9 5.90 2.73 -4.13
CA LEU A 9 6.74 3.69 -3.43
C LEU A 9 6.00 4.38 -2.28
N ALA A 10 4.75 4.81 -2.52
CA ALA A 10 3.91 5.43 -1.51
C ALA A 10 3.70 4.55 -0.27
N PHE A 11 3.49 3.25 -0.47
CA PHE A 11 3.29 2.32 0.64
C PHE A 11 4.59 2.09 1.42
N HIS A 12 5.74 2.01 0.75
CA HIS A 12 7.02 1.98 1.45
C HIS A 12 7.29 3.25 2.26
N ILE A 13 6.98 4.44 1.71
CA ILE A 13 7.09 5.71 2.44
C ILE A 13 6.25 5.67 3.72
N ARG A 14 5.00 5.21 3.62
CA ARG A 14 4.11 5.06 4.77
C ARG A 14 4.67 4.07 5.80
N ASP A 15 5.08 2.89 5.37
CA ASP A 15 5.59 1.85 6.26
C ASP A 15 6.88 2.31 6.98
N LEU A 16 7.77 3.00 6.28
CA LEU A 16 8.97 3.62 6.88
C LEU A 16 8.60 4.73 7.87
N ARG A 17 7.61 5.57 7.55
CA ARG A 17 7.11 6.61 8.46
C ARG A 17 6.58 5.99 9.76
N GLU A 18 5.74 4.97 9.64
CA GLU A 18 5.10 4.30 10.77
C GLU A 18 6.13 3.57 11.64
N ALA A 19 7.13 2.92 11.02
CA ALA A 19 8.25 2.30 11.73
C ALA A 19 9.10 3.30 12.54
N ARG A 20 9.09 4.58 12.16
CA ARG A 20 9.74 5.68 12.88
C ARG A 20 8.83 6.35 13.91
N GLY A 21 7.58 5.91 14.06
CA GLY A 21 6.61 6.51 14.97
C GLY A 21 6.18 7.93 14.57
N ILE A 22 6.41 8.33 13.31
CA ILE A 22 6.07 9.67 12.81
C ILE A 22 4.61 9.64 12.35
N THR A 23 3.80 10.62 12.74
CA THR A 23 2.41 10.75 12.29
C THR A 23 2.31 11.40 10.90
N GLN A 24 1.17 11.23 10.24
CA GLN A 24 0.90 11.92 8.97
C GLN A 24 0.88 13.45 9.11
N ALA A 25 0.46 13.97 10.27
CA ALA A 25 0.42 15.40 10.53
C ALA A 25 1.83 15.99 10.66
N GLU A 26 2.69 15.35 11.44
CA GLU A 26 4.08 15.80 11.66
C GLU A 26 4.89 15.81 10.36
N ILE A 27 4.74 14.79 9.52
CA ILE A 27 5.47 14.75 8.25
C ILE A 27 4.91 15.78 7.26
N ALA A 28 3.59 15.97 7.19
CA ALA A 28 2.98 16.96 6.32
C ALA A 28 3.48 18.37 6.69
N GLU A 29 3.50 18.70 7.99
CA GLU A 29 4.05 19.96 8.50
C GLU A 29 5.52 20.15 8.09
N LYS A 30 6.38 19.16 8.33
CA LYS A 30 7.81 19.22 7.97
C LYS A 30 8.06 19.37 6.47
N LEU A 31 7.14 18.89 5.63
CA LEU A 31 7.21 18.98 4.18
C LEU A 31 6.53 20.24 3.63
N GLY A 32 5.86 21.04 4.47
CA GLY A 32 5.07 22.19 4.02
C GLY A 32 3.83 21.78 3.21
N MET A 33 3.28 20.60 3.48
CA MET A 33 2.10 20.03 2.82
C MET A 33 0.90 20.03 3.77
N THR A 34 -0.30 19.93 3.20
CA THR A 34 -1.50 19.65 3.99
C THR A 34 -1.53 18.16 4.39
N SER A 35 -2.10 17.83 5.55
CA SER A 35 -2.27 16.43 5.98
C SER A 35 -3.08 15.62 4.96
N ALA A 36 -4.09 16.23 4.33
CA ALA A 36 -4.86 15.61 3.26
C ALA A 36 -4.02 15.36 2.00
N GLY A 37 -3.15 16.30 1.63
CA GLY A 37 -2.22 16.15 0.51
C GLY A 37 -1.23 15.01 0.75
N TRP A 38 -0.63 14.96 1.94
CA TRP A 38 0.26 13.85 2.32
C TRP A 38 -0.49 12.50 2.38
N GLY A 39 -1.70 12.51 2.92
CA GLY A 39 -2.57 11.32 2.92
C GLY A 39 -2.81 10.79 1.50
N LYS A 40 -3.03 11.65 0.50
CA LYS A 40 -3.17 11.20 -0.89
C LYS A 40 -1.89 10.55 -1.43
N VAL A 41 -0.72 11.08 -1.06
CA VAL A 41 0.58 10.49 -1.43
C VAL A 41 0.69 9.08 -0.87
N GLU A 42 0.54 8.89 0.45
CA GLU A 42 0.66 7.56 1.09
C GLU A 42 -0.40 6.54 0.67
N ASN A 43 -1.50 7.02 0.07
CA ASN A 43 -2.54 6.18 -0.48
C ASN A 43 -2.33 5.87 -1.98
N GLY A 44 -1.21 6.27 -2.57
CA GLY A 44 -0.93 6.06 -4.00
C GLY A 44 -1.83 6.87 -4.94
N LYS A 45 -2.50 7.92 -4.43
CA LYS A 45 -3.46 8.75 -5.18
C LYS A 45 -2.86 10.06 -5.68
N SER A 46 -1.63 10.38 -5.33
CA SER A 46 -0.93 11.57 -5.80
C SER A 46 0.57 11.31 -5.87
N SER A 47 1.24 11.88 -6.88
CA SER A 47 2.68 11.79 -7.02
C SER A 47 3.39 12.64 -5.97
N LEU A 48 4.58 12.20 -5.58
CA LEU A 48 5.47 12.95 -4.70
C LEU A 48 6.58 13.59 -5.53
N LEU A 49 6.76 14.90 -5.38
CA LEU A 49 7.90 15.58 -5.99
C LEU A 49 9.21 15.04 -5.41
N VAL A 50 10.25 14.97 -6.23
CA VAL A 50 11.58 14.50 -5.80
C VAL A 50 12.09 15.28 -4.58
N GLU A 51 11.88 16.61 -4.56
CA GLU A 51 12.24 17.44 -3.40
C GLU A 51 11.55 16.98 -2.11
N ASN A 52 10.25 16.66 -2.16
CA ASN A 52 9.51 16.19 -1.00
C ASN A 52 9.90 14.76 -0.61
N LEU A 53 10.29 13.90 -1.56
CA LEU A 53 10.90 12.61 -1.26
C LEU A 53 12.21 12.79 -0.49
N MET A 54 13.08 13.70 -0.92
CA MET A 54 14.36 13.98 -0.24
C MET A 54 14.13 14.53 1.17
N LYS A 55 13.16 15.45 1.34
CA LYS A 55 12.75 15.98 2.64
C LYS A 55 12.21 14.88 3.55
N PHE A 56 11.32 14.04 3.03
CA PHE A 56 10.79 12.87 3.75
C PHE A 56 11.94 11.98 4.25
N CYS A 57 12.86 11.60 3.35
CA CYS A 57 13.97 10.71 3.67
C CYS A 57 14.86 11.29 4.78
N LYS A 58 15.15 12.59 4.73
CA LYS A 58 15.89 13.30 5.78
C LYS A 58 15.16 13.25 7.12
N VAL A 59 13.85 13.49 7.14
CA VAL A 59 13.02 13.49 8.37
C VAL A 59 12.90 12.09 8.97
N ALA A 60 12.71 11.07 8.13
CA ALA A 60 12.56 9.68 8.55
C ALA A 60 13.91 8.99 8.82
N GLY A 61 15.04 9.66 8.56
CA GLY A 61 16.38 9.10 8.74
C GLY A 61 16.61 7.86 7.88
N VAL A 62 16.25 7.94 6.59
CA VAL A 62 16.42 6.87 5.59
C VAL A 62 17.07 7.43 4.32
N GLY A 63 17.71 6.57 3.53
CA GLY A 63 18.27 6.97 2.24
C GLY A 63 17.21 7.00 1.13
N ALA A 64 17.23 8.03 0.27
CA ALA A 64 16.33 8.09 -0.89
C ALA A 64 16.59 6.95 -1.88
N ASN A 65 17.86 6.65 -2.16
CA ASN A 65 18.25 5.52 -3.00
C ASN A 65 17.77 4.19 -2.41
N GLU A 66 17.95 3.98 -1.11
CA GLU A 66 17.46 2.77 -0.42
C GLU A 66 15.94 2.64 -0.51
N THR A 67 15.21 3.74 -0.30
CA THR A 67 13.75 3.78 -0.39
C THR A 67 13.26 3.40 -1.80
N ILE A 68 13.91 3.93 -2.85
CA ILE A 68 13.61 3.59 -4.24
C ILE A 68 13.96 2.13 -4.53
N LEU A 69 15.12 1.64 -4.08
CA LEU A 69 15.55 0.26 -4.26
C LEU A 69 14.59 -0.74 -3.60
N LEU A 70 14.00 -0.41 -2.44
CA LEU A 70 12.96 -1.21 -1.81
C LEU A 70 11.73 -1.33 -2.73
N ALA A 71 11.27 -0.19 -3.26
CA ALA A 71 10.14 -0.15 -4.19
C ALA A 71 10.41 -0.95 -5.48
N GLU A 72 11.61 -0.84 -6.05
CA GLU A 72 12.00 -1.62 -7.24
C GLU A 72 12.07 -3.13 -6.98
N LYS A 73 12.62 -3.54 -5.84
CA LYS A 73 12.66 -4.96 -5.45
C LYS A 73 11.25 -5.51 -5.36
N LEU A 74 10.36 -4.80 -4.68
CA LEU A 74 8.97 -5.21 -4.57
C LEU A 74 8.24 -5.23 -5.92
N ALA A 75 8.48 -4.24 -6.77
CA ALA A 75 7.93 -4.23 -8.12
C ALA A 75 8.33 -5.49 -8.91
N ARG A 76 9.60 -5.91 -8.82
CA ARG A 76 10.09 -7.17 -9.41
C ARG A 76 9.39 -8.41 -8.82
N GLU A 77 9.19 -8.45 -7.50
CA GLU A 77 8.45 -9.54 -6.85
C GLU A 77 6.99 -9.62 -7.34
N LEU A 78 6.32 -8.48 -7.49
CA LEU A 78 4.95 -8.41 -8.02
C LEU A 78 4.88 -8.85 -9.48
N LEU A 79 5.82 -8.41 -10.32
CA LEU A 79 5.93 -8.87 -11.72
C LEU A 79 6.05 -10.40 -11.79
N ASN A 80 6.87 -11.01 -10.93
CA ASN A 80 7.00 -12.47 -10.85
C ASN A 80 5.71 -13.18 -10.39
N LYS A 81 4.79 -12.46 -9.75
CA LYS A 81 3.45 -12.95 -9.35
C LYS A 81 2.35 -12.53 -10.33
N VAL A 82 2.69 -12.23 -11.57
CA VAL A 82 1.73 -11.90 -12.64
C VAL A 82 0.92 -10.63 -12.35
N TRP A 83 1.53 -9.69 -11.61
CA TRP A 83 1.05 -8.31 -11.56
C TRP A 83 1.66 -7.50 -12.69
N ALA A 84 0.85 -6.65 -13.34
CA ALA A 84 1.36 -5.58 -14.19
C ALA A 84 1.76 -4.38 -13.32
N VAL A 85 2.94 -3.81 -13.54
CA VAL A 85 3.41 -2.60 -12.86
C VAL A 85 3.52 -1.46 -13.86
N SER A 86 2.69 -0.43 -13.69
CA SER A 86 2.67 0.79 -14.49
C SER A 86 3.59 1.86 -13.91
N TYR A 87 4.27 2.63 -14.76
CA TYR A 87 5.02 3.83 -14.35
C TYR A 87 4.18 5.12 -14.43
N SER A 88 2.90 4.99 -14.79
CA SER A 88 1.90 6.05 -14.76
C SER A 88 0.84 5.74 -13.69
N PRO A 89 0.19 6.76 -13.10
CA PRO A 89 -0.95 6.56 -12.20
C PRO A 89 -2.04 5.71 -12.84
N LEU A 90 -2.70 4.88 -12.03
CA LEU A 90 -3.81 4.03 -12.45
C LEU A 90 -5.09 4.44 -11.74
N GLU A 91 -6.21 4.41 -12.46
CA GLU A 91 -7.54 4.62 -11.90
C GLU A 91 -7.94 3.44 -10.99
N ASP A 92 -7.87 2.20 -11.51
CA ASP A 92 -8.13 0.96 -10.76
C ASP A 92 -6.81 0.29 -10.33
N ASP A 93 -6.20 0.79 -9.26
CA ASP A 93 -5.00 0.19 -8.68
C ASP A 93 -5.36 -0.93 -7.68
N ASN A 94 -5.16 -2.17 -8.09
CA ASN A 94 -5.57 -3.35 -7.32
C ASN A 94 -4.79 -3.53 -6.01
N LEU A 95 -3.62 -2.91 -5.89
CA LEU A 95 -2.84 -2.97 -4.65
C LEU A 95 -3.46 -2.05 -3.58
N ILE A 96 -4.03 -0.93 -3.99
CA ILE A 96 -4.84 -0.06 -3.13
C ILE A 96 -6.09 -0.81 -2.66
N ASP A 97 -6.76 -1.53 -3.56
CA ASP A 97 -7.92 -2.34 -3.21
C ASP A 97 -7.57 -3.42 -2.18
N GLY A 98 -6.46 -4.12 -2.38
CA GLY A 98 -5.93 -5.10 -1.42
C GLY A 98 -5.68 -4.52 -0.03
N LYS A 99 -5.08 -3.32 0.03
CA LYS A 99 -4.90 -2.59 1.29
C LYS A 99 -6.24 -2.27 1.95
N ASN A 100 -7.22 -1.81 1.18
CA ASN A 100 -8.55 -1.46 1.70
C ASN A 100 -9.30 -2.69 2.23
N LEU A 101 -9.15 -3.85 1.59
CA LEU A 101 -9.69 -5.12 2.08
C LEU A 101 -9.08 -5.51 3.43
N VAL A 102 -7.75 -5.34 3.59
CA VAL A 102 -7.06 -5.60 4.87
C VAL A 102 -7.45 -4.59 5.95
N SER A 103 -7.60 -3.31 5.61
CA SER A 103 -7.99 -2.31 6.61
C SER A 103 -9.43 -2.52 7.09
N ALA A 104 -10.34 -2.95 6.20
CA ALA A 104 -11.73 -3.27 6.54
C ALA A 104 -11.87 -4.37 7.61
N THR A 105 -10.90 -5.27 7.77
CA THR A 105 -10.90 -6.26 8.86
C THR A 105 -10.40 -5.68 10.20
N SER A 106 -9.56 -4.65 10.14
CA SER A 106 -8.96 -4.01 11.32
C SER A 106 -9.87 -2.95 11.97
N TYR A 107 -10.74 -2.28 11.19
CA TYR A 107 -11.68 -1.30 11.73
C TYR A 107 -12.91 -1.98 12.37
N LYS A 108 -13.31 -1.50 13.56
CA LYS A 108 -14.47 -1.94 14.34
C LYS A 108 -15.79 -1.63 13.62
N VAL A 109 -16.15 -2.40 12.59
CA VAL A 109 -17.49 -2.35 11.99
C VAL A 109 -18.00 -3.77 11.76
N ASP A 110 -19.14 -4.08 12.38
CA ASP A 110 -19.85 -5.36 12.29
C ASP A 110 -20.61 -5.42 10.96
N SER A 111 -19.88 -5.59 9.85
CA SER A 111 -20.46 -5.66 8.50
C SER A 111 -20.40 -7.07 7.93
N VAL A 112 -21.41 -7.44 7.13
CA VAL A 112 -21.46 -8.73 6.40
C VAL A 112 -20.19 -8.95 5.57
N MET A 113 -19.66 -7.88 4.97
CA MET A 113 -18.45 -7.93 4.14
C MET A 113 -17.20 -8.29 4.96
N ARG A 114 -17.06 -7.81 6.21
CA ARG A 114 -15.98 -8.21 7.11
C ARG A 114 -16.01 -9.71 7.38
N LYS A 115 -17.17 -10.27 7.73
CA LYS A 115 -17.31 -11.71 8.01
C LYS A 115 -16.95 -12.56 6.79
N ILE A 116 -17.27 -12.09 5.58
CA ILE A 116 -16.87 -12.75 4.33
C ILE A 116 -15.34 -12.68 4.16
N ILE A 117 -14.72 -11.52 4.34
CA ILE A 117 -13.26 -11.37 4.21
C ILE A 117 -12.53 -12.21 5.27
N GLU A 118 -12.93 -12.16 6.54
CA GLU A 118 -12.32 -12.96 7.61
C GLU A 118 -12.44 -14.45 7.34
N LYS A 119 -13.63 -14.93 6.94
CA LYS A 119 -13.85 -16.34 6.63
C LYS A 119 -12.98 -16.82 5.46
N GLU A 120 -12.88 -16.04 4.41
CA GLU A 120 -12.25 -16.48 3.16
C GLU A 120 -10.74 -16.12 3.11
N MET A 121 -10.31 -15.14 3.89
CA MET A 121 -8.98 -14.53 3.78
C MET A 121 -8.24 -14.41 5.11
N GLY A 122 -8.86 -14.80 6.24
CA GLY A 122 -8.28 -14.71 7.59
C GLY A 122 -6.88 -15.33 7.66
N ASN A 123 -6.71 -16.54 7.12
CA ASN A 123 -5.40 -17.21 7.07
C ASN A 123 -4.31 -16.36 6.41
N ILE A 124 -4.61 -15.64 5.33
CA ILE A 124 -3.65 -14.76 4.64
C ILE A 124 -3.40 -13.51 5.46
N ILE A 125 -4.44 -12.96 6.08
CA ILE A 125 -4.31 -11.76 6.92
C ILE A 125 -3.42 -12.04 8.14
N ASP A 126 -3.53 -13.23 8.72
CA ASP A 126 -2.78 -13.65 9.90
C ASP A 126 -1.39 -14.21 9.56
N THR A 127 -1.11 -14.45 8.27
CA THR A 127 0.22 -14.87 7.81
C THR A 127 1.22 -13.73 8.00
N ASP A 128 2.39 -14.06 8.55
CA ASP A 128 3.51 -13.13 8.61
C ASP A 128 4.15 -12.99 7.22
N PHE A 129 4.01 -11.80 6.62
CA PHE A 129 4.63 -11.47 5.35
C PHE A 129 5.85 -10.59 5.60
N HIS A 130 6.89 -10.77 4.79
CA HIS A 130 8.08 -9.90 4.84
C HIS A 130 7.75 -8.41 4.58
N SER A 131 6.61 -8.15 3.93
CA SER A 131 6.12 -6.81 3.63
C SER A 131 4.59 -6.76 3.69
N ASN A 132 4.05 -5.70 4.32
CA ASN A 132 2.62 -5.38 4.30
C ASN A 132 2.08 -5.29 2.87
N ILE A 133 2.91 -4.86 1.92
CA ILE A 133 2.49 -4.68 0.53
C ILE A 133 2.28 -6.03 -0.16
N MET A 134 3.11 -7.03 0.15
CA MET A 134 2.90 -8.40 -0.32
C MET A 134 1.66 -9.04 0.29
N LYS A 135 1.34 -8.72 1.55
CA LYS A 135 0.07 -9.09 2.17
C LYS A 135 -1.11 -8.49 1.41
N TYR A 136 -1.09 -7.20 1.08
CA TYR A 136 -2.15 -6.55 0.30
C TYR A 136 -2.33 -7.18 -1.08
N ALA A 137 -1.24 -7.45 -1.78
CA ALA A 137 -1.27 -8.11 -3.08
C ALA A 137 -1.86 -9.52 -2.99
N SER A 138 -1.47 -10.29 -1.97
CA SER A 138 -1.95 -11.66 -1.76
C SER A 138 -3.43 -11.70 -1.40
N VAL A 139 -3.88 -10.78 -0.55
CA VAL A 139 -5.31 -10.61 -0.23
C VAL A 139 -6.08 -10.28 -1.50
N TYR A 140 -5.70 -9.25 -2.27
CA TYR A 140 -6.45 -8.94 -3.50
C TYR A 140 -6.50 -10.12 -4.49
N ALA A 141 -5.38 -10.82 -4.68
CA ALA A 141 -5.30 -11.98 -5.56
C ALA A 141 -6.28 -13.10 -5.15
N SER A 142 -6.41 -13.37 -3.85
CA SER A 142 -7.38 -14.35 -3.37
C SER A 142 -8.83 -13.85 -3.48
N PHE A 143 -9.07 -12.55 -3.28
CA PHE A 143 -10.41 -11.98 -3.32
C PHE A 143 -11.06 -12.18 -4.69
N ILE A 144 -10.32 -11.88 -5.76
CA ILE A 144 -10.81 -12.00 -7.13
C ILE A 144 -11.03 -13.45 -7.56
N ASN A 145 -10.43 -14.44 -6.88
CA ASN A 145 -10.67 -15.86 -7.14
C ASN A 145 -11.93 -16.38 -6.42
N VAL A 146 -12.34 -15.73 -5.33
CA VAL A 146 -13.53 -16.09 -4.54
C VAL A 146 -14.83 -15.50 -5.12
N ILE A 147 -14.78 -14.32 -5.75
CA ILE A 147 -15.99 -13.70 -6.34
C ILE A 147 -16.64 -14.58 -7.44
N PRO A 148 -15.91 -15.11 -8.44
CA PRO A 148 -16.51 -15.87 -9.54
C PRO A 148 -17.15 -17.19 -9.11
N THR A 149 -16.77 -17.72 -7.95
CA THR A 149 -17.27 -19.00 -7.42
C THR A 149 -18.54 -18.86 -6.57
N LYS A 150 -18.91 -17.65 -6.15
CA LYS A 150 -20.09 -17.40 -5.29
C LYS A 150 -21.21 -16.57 -5.92
N PHE A 151 -20.94 -15.92 -7.05
CA PHE A 151 -21.92 -15.10 -7.78
C PHE A 151 -22.21 -15.64 -9.19
N LYS A 152 -21.97 -16.94 -9.41
CA LYS A 152 -22.54 -17.71 -10.52
C LYS A 152 -23.74 -18.49 -10.04
#